data_AF-A0A7W1NM62-F1
#
_entry.id   AF-A0A7W1NM62-F1
#
_cell.length_a   1.000
_cell.length_b   1.000
_cell.length_c   1.000
_cell.angle_alpha   90.00
_cell.angle_beta   90.00
_cell.angle_gamma   90.00
#
_symmetry.space_group_name_H-M   'P 1'
#
loop_
_entity.id
_entity.type
_entity.pdbx_description
1 polymer ?
#
loop_
_entity_poly.entity_id
_entity_poly.type
_entity_poly.pdbx_seq_one_letter_code
_entity_poly.pdbx_strand_id
1 'polypeptide(L)'
;MQHKWLLTFEEKVPDELSELQSENPSSVLGVKKLIEKRFEGLWRQRQGDYRIFFEILSGEIIDKKFTYKGKLNIISVVHRSHAY
;
A
#
# COMPACT_ATOMS: atom_id res chain seq x y z
N MET A 1 -18.87 -2.10 -12.10
CA MET A 1 -17.48 -1.94 -12.58
C MET A 1 -16.57 -2.13 -11.38
N GLN A 2 -15.58 -3.04 -11.42
CA GLN A 2 -14.69 -3.30 -10.28
C GLN A 2 -13.63 -2.19 -10.19
N HIS A 3 -13.63 -1.43 -9.10
CA HIS A 3 -12.69 -0.35 -8.84
C HIS A 3 -11.42 -0.90 -8.16
N LYS A 4 -10.38 -1.23 -8.94
CA LYS A 4 -9.12 -1.81 -8.42
C LYS A 4 -7.96 -0.82 -8.46
N TRP A 5 -7.02 -0.96 -7.51
CA TRP A 5 -5.75 -0.24 -7.48
C TRP A 5 -4.63 -1.10 -8.09
N LEU A 6 -3.69 -0.46 -8.79
CA LEU A 6 -2.53 -1.18 -9.35
C LEU A 6 -1.47 -1.34 -8.25
N LEU A 7 -1.21 -2.58 -7.85
CA LEU A 7 -0.11 -2.91 -6.94
C LEU A 7 1.16 -3.17 -7.74
N THR A 8 2.23 -2.48 -7.39
CA THR A 8 3.57 -2.83 -7.85
C THR A 8 4.47 -3.12 -6.67
N PHE A 9 5.22 -4.20 -6.77
CA PHE A 9 6.09 -4.71 -5.72
C PHE A 9 7.35 -5.25 -6.43
N GLU A 10 8.52 -5.00 -5.87
CA GLU A 10 9.81 -5.49 -6.43
C GLU A 10 10.05 -6.99 -6.16
N GLU A 11 9.22 -7.59 -5.32
CA GLU A 11 9.17 -9.00 -4.94
C GLU A 11 7.71 -9.46 -4.84
N LYS A 12 7.48 -10.77 -4.76
CA LYS A 12 6.14 -11.37 -4.83
C LYS A 12 5.21 -10.76 -3.76
N VAL A 13 4.12 -10.11 -4.19
CA VAL A 13 3.08 -9.57 -3.30
C VAL A 13 2.54 -10.72 -2.44
N PRO A 14 2.71 -10.71 -1.11
CA PRO A 14 2.11 -11.73 -0.26
C PRO A 14 0.58 -11.65 -0.37
N ASP A 15 -0.10 -12.79 -0.42
CA ASP A 15 -1.58 -12.85 -0.55
C ASP A 15 -2.30 -12.07 0.57
N GLU A 16 -1.60 -11.83 1.68
CA GLU A 16 -2.01 -11.01 2.82
C GLU A 16 -2.24 -9.52 2.50
N LEU A 17 -1.84 -9.04 1.32
CA LEU A 17 -2.05 -7.64 0.88
C LEU A 17 -3.34 -7.41 0.08
N SER A 18 -4.18 -8.43 -0.06
CA SER A 18 -5.48 -8.33 -0.75
C SER A 18 -6.39 -7.24 -0.15
N GLU A 19 -6.31 -6.97 1.15
CA GLU A 19 -7.09 -5.92 1.82
C GLU A 19 -6.73 -4.50 1.37
N LEU A 20 -5.47 -4.26 0.96
CA LEU A 20 -5.04 -2.97 0.41
C LEU A 20 -5.60 -2.72 -1.00
N GLN A 21 -6.16 -3.73 -1.67
CA GLN A 21 -6.82 -3.56 -2.98
C GLN A 21 -8.24 -2.98 -2.88
N SER A 22 -8.69 -2.59 -1.68
CA SER A 22 -9.99 -1.93 -1.49
C SER A 22 -10.10 -0.63 -2.29
N GLU A 23 -11.34 -0.15 -2.50
CA GLU A 23 -11.57 1.07 -3.29
C GLU A 23 -10.82 2.30 -2.78
N ASN A 24 -10.51 2.33 -1.48
CA ASN A 24 -9.72 3.37 -0.84
C ASN A 24 -8.71 2.75 0.15
N PRO A 25 -7.44 2.60 -0.24
CA PRO A 25 -6.40 1.99 0.58
C PRO A 25 -6.15 2.74 1.89
N SER A 26 -6.43 4.05 1.92
CA SER A 26 -6.26 4.88 3.12
C SER A 26 -7.33 4.65 4.18
N SER A 27 -8.49 4.09 3.81
CA SER A 27 -9.59 3.78 4.75
C SER A 27 -9.54 2.35 5.29
N VAL A 28 -8.56 1.54 4.86
CA VAL A 28 -8.40 0.18 5.36
C VAL A 28 -8.01 0.21 6.84
N LEU A 29 -8.62 -0.66 7.64
CA LEU A 29 -8.36 -0.73 9.07
C LEU A 29 -6.87 -1.02 9.31
N GLY A 30 -6.23 -0.26 10.20
CA GLY A 30 -4.81 -0.43 10.52
C GLY A 30 -3.85 0.32 9.60
N VAL A 31 -4.33 0.91 8.51
CA VAL A 31 -3.57 1.86 7.69
C VAL A 31 -3.49 3.22 8.39
N LYS A 32 -2.28 3.78 8.48
CA LYS A 32 -2.04 5.14 8.98
C LYS A 32 -0.97 5.83 8.16
N LYS A 33 -1.14 7.13 7.92
CA LYS A 33 -0.06 7.99 7.39
C LYS A 33 1.00 8.19 8.47
N LEU A 34 2.26 8.04 8.11
CA LEU A 34 3.37 8.30 9.02
C LEU A 34 3.67 9.80 9.04
N ILE A 35 3.98 10.33 10.24
CA ILE A 35 4.14 11.78 10.46
C ILE A 35 5.59 12.19 10.69
N GLU A 36 6.49 11.24 10.96
CA GLU A 36 7.90 11.55 11.16
C GLU A 36 8.55 11.89 9.82
N LYS A 37 9.47 12.85 9.82
CA LYS A 37 10.13 13.37 8.60
C LYS A 37 10.80 12.29 7.75
N ARG A 38 11.38 11.27 8.37
CA ARG A 38 12.01 10.13 7.67
C ARG A 38 11.02 9.23 6.91
N PHE A 39 9.73 9.35 7.20
CA PHE A 39 8.65 8.59 6.58
C PHE A 39 7.68 9.50 5.81
N GLU A 40 8.14 10.69 5.42
CA GLU A 40 7.32 11.64 4.69
C GLU A 40 6.77 11.01 3.40
N GLY A 41 5.46 11.14 3.18
CA GLY A 41 4.77 10.51 2.05
C GLY A 41 4.39 9.05 2.24
N LEU A 42 4.92 8.37 3.27
CA LEU A 42 4.66 6.95 3.52
C LEU A 42 3.42 6.70 4.36
N TRP A 43 2.77 5.61 4.03
CA TRP A 43 1.67 4.99 4.75
C TRP A 43 2.13 3.67 5.33
N ARG A 44 1.46 3.24 6.39
CA ARG A 44 1.75 2.01 7.10
C ARG A 44 0.50 1.21 7.36
N GLN A 45 0.43 -0.01 6.85
CA GLN A 45 -0.52 -1.03 7.28
C GLN A 45 0.09 -1.89 8.38
N ARG A 46 -0.72 -2.32 9.35
CA ARG A 46 -0.34 -3.33 10.33
C ARG A 46 -0.91 -4.68 9.89
N GLN A 47 -0.04 -5.68 9.80
CA GLN A 47 -0.44 -7.07 9.57
C GLN A 47 0.25 -7.93 10.64
N GLY A 48 -0.46 -8.22 11.73
CA GLY A 48 0.12 -8.88 12.90
C GLY A 48 1.39 -8.19 13.41
N ASP A 49 2.50 -8.91 13.38
CA ASP A 49 3.82 -8.42 13.79
C ASP A 49 4.59 -7.68 12.69
N TYR A 50 4.06 -7.60 11.48
CA TYR A 50 4.69 -6.88 10.37
C TYR A 50 4.09 -5.49 10.18
N ARG A 51 4.92 -4.60 9.66
CA ARG A 51 4.58 -3.24 9.20
C ARG A 51 4.91 -3.17 7.73
N ILE A 52 3.92 -2.77 6.96
CA ILE A 52 4.04 -2.66 5.51
C ILE A 52 4.04 -1.18 5.21
N PHE A 53 5.18 -0.68 4.73
CA PHE A 53 5.34 0.70 4.31
C PHE A 53 5.08 0.82 2.83
N PHE A 54 4.25 1.79 2.46
CA PHE A 54 3.84 1.98 1.09
C PHE A 54 3.48 3.43 0.79
N GLU A 55 3.51 3.77 -0.49
CA GLU A 55 3.05 5.05 -1.00
C GLU A 55 1.72 4.88 -1.72
N ILE A 56 0.87 5.90 -1.61
CA ILE A 56 -0.37 5.99 -2.38
C ILE A 56 -0.16 7.07 -3.43
N LEU A 57 -0.11 6.66 -4.70
CA LEU A 57 -0.03 7.55 -5.85
C LEU A 57 -1.41 7.59 -6.50
N SER A 58 -2.17 8.65 -6.24
CA SER A 58 -3.48 8.87 -6.85
C SER A 58 -3.35 9.41 -8.26
N GLY A 59 -4.19 8.92 -9.18
CA GLY A 59 -4.21 9.34 -10.58
C GLY A 59 -4.67 8.18 -11.46
N GLU A 60 -5.40 8.46 -12.53
CA GLU A 60 -5.79 7.39 -13.45
C GLU A 60 -4.56 6.78 -14.11
N ILE A 61 -4.40 5.47 -13.96
CA ILE A 61 -3.33 4.70 -14.59
C ILE A 61 -3.97 3.70 -15.52
N ILE A 62 -3.52 3.69 -16.77
CA ILE A 62 -3.93 2.69 -17.77
C ILE A 62 -2.77 1.71 -17.89
N ASP A 63 -2.96 0.47 -17.44
CA ASP A 63 -1.99 -0.61 -17.60
C ASP A 63 -2.66 -1.87 -18.13
N LYS A 64 -2.02 -2.56 -19.08
CA LYS A 64 -2.48 -3.83 -19.69
C LYS A 64 -3.99 -3.91 -19.98
N LYS A 65 -4.58 -2.82 -20.51
CA LYS A 65 -6.01 -2.65 -20.85
C LYS A 65 -6.98 -2.48 -19.68
N PHE A 66 -6.47 -2.21 -18.48
CA PHE A 66 -7.27 -1.88 -17.30
C PHE A 66 -6.97 -0.45 -16.85
N THR A 67 -8.03 0.25 -16.41
CA THR A 67 -7.92 1.57 -15.79
C THR A 67 -7.99 1.42 -14.28
N TYR A 68 -6.99 1.97 -13.59
CA TYR A 68 -6.85 1.95 -12.14
C TYR A 68 -7.02 3.36 -11.58
N LYS A 69 -7.53 3.47 -10.35
CA LYS A 69 -7.66 4.77 -9.65
C LYS A 69 -6.32 5.38 -9.22
N GLY A 70 -5.27 4.58 -9.27
CA GLY A 70 -3.91 4.93 -8.91
C GLY A 70 -3.09 3.70 -8.59
N LYS A 71 -1.93 3.95 -7.97
CA LYS A 71 -0.90 2.95 -7.70
C LYS A 71 -0.57 2.89 -6.21
N LEU A 72 -0.47 1.68 -5.71
CA LEU A 72 0.11 1.39 -4.41
C LEU A 72 1.51 0.85 -4.63
N ASN A 73 2.50 1.61 -4.16
CA ASN A 73 3.90 1.23 -4.24
C ASN A 73 4.35 0.71 -2.88
N ILE A 74 4.53 -0.60 -2.73
CA ILE A 74 5.03 -1.14 -1.47
C ILE A 74 6.54 -0.93 -1.42
N ILE A 75 6.98 -0.21 -0.39
CA ILE A 75 8.38 0.17 -0.19
C ILE A 75 9.11 -0.92 0.59
N SER A 76 8.50 -1.44 1.65
CA SER A 76 9.12 -2.48 2.47
C SER A 76 8.12 -3.19 3.38
N VAL A 77 8.41 -4.43 3.72
CA VAL A 77 7.74 -5.20 4.77
C VAL A 77 8.75 -5.49 5.86
N VAL A 78 8.50 -4.99 7.07
CA VAL A 78 9.44 -5.09 8.18
C VAL A 78 8.75 -5.60 9.44
N HIS A 79 9.44 -6.42 10.23
CA HIS A 79 8.94 -6.84 11.53
C HIS A 79 8.88 -5.63 12.50
N ARG A 80 7.92 -5.63 13.42
CA ARG A 80 7.64 -4.51 14.34
C ARG A 80 8.85 -4.06 15.16
N SER A 81 9.79 -4.95 15.43
CA SER A 81 11.03 -4.65 16.18
C SER A 81 12.03 -3.78 15.41
N HIS A 82 11.86 -3.67 14.09
CA HIS A 82 12.76 -2.93 13.19
C HIS A 82 12.04 -1.83 12.40
N ALA A 83 10.76 -1.58 12.69
CA ALA A 83 9.92 -0.73 11.86
C ALA A 83 10.13 0.77 12.08
N TYR A 84 10.59 1.16 13.27
CA TYR A 84 10.81 2.56 13.66
C TYR A 84 12.17 2.69 14.33
#